data_AF-A0A953X3N6-F1
#
_entry.id   AF-A0A953X3N6-F1
#
_cell.length_a   1.000
_cell.length_b   1.000
_cell.length_c   1.000
_cell.angle_alpha   90.00
_cell.angle_beta   90.00
_cell.angle_gamma   90.00
#
_symmetry.space_group_name_H-M   'P 1'
#
loop_
_entity.id
_entity.type
_entity.pdbx_description
1 polymer ?
#
loop_
_entity_poly.entity_id
_entity_poly.type
_entity_poly.pdbx_seq_one_letter_code
_entity_poly.pdbx_strand_id
1 'polypeptide(L)'
;MHDLLLTLYPWTKSLHVISMVAWMAGLFYLPRIFVYHVEQAGDDEHLDRVFGTMERKLLKAIMTPAMIATWFFGTVLVLTPGVVDILRDGWFHVKLAFVLLLTWFHFWLGARRREFAVG
;
A
#
# COMPACT_ATOMS: atom_id res chain seq x y z
N MET A 1 11.74 -23.83 -16.38
CA MET A 1 11.00 -22.99 -15.40
C MET A 1 11.92 -22.05 -14.63
N HIS A 2 13.11 -22.47 -14.16
CA HIS A 2 14.04 -21.59 -13.44
C HIS A 2 14.59 -20.45 -14.31
N ASP A 3 14.95 -20.72 -15.58
CA ASP A 3 15.48 -19.67 -16.50
C ASP A 3 14.47 -18.55 -16.79
N LEU A 4 13.18 -18.88 -16.83
CA LEU A 4 12.11 -17.90 -17.01
C LEU A 4 12.03 -16.94 -15.82
N LEU A 5 12.12 -17.47 -14.60
CA LEU A 5 12.06 -16.66 -13.38
C LEU A 5 13.29 -15.76 -13.22
N LEU A 6 14.48 -16.25 -13.59
CA LEU A 6 15.70 -15.45 -13.58
C LEU A 6 15.68 -14.33 -14.63
N THR A 7 15.11 -14.59 -15.81
CA THR A 7 14.94 -13.58 -16.87
C THR A 7 13.90 -12.53 -16.47
N LEU A 8 12.84 -12.93 -15.77
CA LEU A 8 11.78 -12.04 -15.29
C LEU A 8 12.15 -11.30 -14.00
N TYR A 9 13.17 -11.75 -13.27
CA TYR A 9 13.60 -11.17 -11.98
C TYR A 9 13.76 -9.64 -11.99
N PRO A 10 14.40 -8.99 -12.98
CA PRO A 10 14.53 -7.53 -12.98
C PRO A 10 13.18 -6.84 -13.12
N TRP A 11 12.26 -7.45 -13.88
CA TRP A 11 10.92 -6.94 -14.12
C TRP A 11 10.04 -7.08 -12.88
N THR A 12 9.99 -8.26 -12.27
CA THR A 12 9.24 -8.47 -11.02
C THR A 12 9.79 -7.64 -9.88
N LYS A 13 11.12 -7.49 -9.77
CA LYS A 13 11.75 -6.60 -8.79
C LYS A 13 11.35 -5.14 -9.01
N SER A 14 11.39 -4.66 -10.25
CA SER A 14 11.03 -3.28 -10.57
C SER A 14 9.55 -3.02 -10.30
N LEU A 15 8.66 -3.91 -10.73
CA LEU A 15 7.21 -3.81 -10.49
C LEU A 15 6.86 -3.86 -9.00
N HIS A 16 7.55 -4.70 -8.22
CA HIS A 16 7.41 -4.72 -6.77
C HIS A 16 7.80 -3.38 -6.14
N VAL A 17 8.95 -2.80 -6.54
CA VAL A 17 9.39 -1.51 -6.00
C VAL A 17 8.44 -0.38 -6.39
N ILE A 18 8.00 -0.32 -7.65
CA ILE A 18 7.06 0.71 -8.13
C ILE A 18 5.73 0.62 -7.37
N SER A 19 5.16 -0.59 -7.25
CA SER A 19 3.90 -0.79 -6.51
C SER A 19 4.06 -0.46 -5.03
N MET A 20 5.19 -0.82 -4.42
CA MET A 20 5.47 -0.49 -3.03
C MET A 20 5.56 1.02 -2.80
N VAL A 21 6.28 1.75 -3.67
CA VAL A 21 6.40 3.21 -3.58
C VAL A 21 5.04 3.89 -3.79
N ALA A 22 4.24 3.44 -4.77
CA ALA A 22 2.90 3.96 -4.99
C ALA A 22 1.98 3.74 -3.78
N TRP A 23 2.08 2.57 -3.14
CA TRP A 23 1.32 2.26 -1.95
C TRP A 23 1.77 3.10 -0.74
N MET A 24 3.08 3.24 -0.52
CA MET A 24 3.63 4.08 0.54
C MET A 24 3.23 5.55 0.36
N ALA A 25 3.31 6.09 -0.86
CA ALA A 25 2.89 7.46 -1.15
C ALA A 25 1.43 7.71 -0.74
N GLY A 26 0.53 6.78 -1.05
CA GLY A 26 -0.87 6.89 -0.64
C GLY A 26 -1.07 6.76 0.87
N LEU A 27 -0.31 5.89 1.56
CA LEU A 27 -0.35 5.76 3.02
C LEU A 27 0.03 7.05 3.75
N PHE A 28 0.98 7.83 3.23
CA PHE A 28 1.34 9.13 3.81
C PHE A 28 0.41 10.26 3.38
N TYR A 29 -0.17 10.16 2.18
CA TYR A 29 -1.04 11.21 1.65
C TYR A 29 -2.45 11.17 2.26
N LEU A 30 -2.99 9.98 2.56
CA LEU A 30 -4.34 9.84 3.09
C LEU A 30 -4.55 10.50 4.48
N PRO A 31 -3.67 10.33 5.49
CA PRO A 31 -3.78 11.03 6.77
C PRO A 31 -3.74 12.55 6.62
N ARG A 32 -2.94 13.04 5.67
CA ARG A 32 -2.87 14.46 5.37
C ARG A 32 -4.23 14.97 4.89
N ILE A 33 -4.90 14.24 4.00
CA ILE A 33 -6.26 14.61 3.56
C ILE A 33 -7.22 14.65 4.76
N PHE A 34 -7.17 13.68 5.68
CA PHE A 34 -8.04 13.68 6.86
C PHE A 34 -7.89 14.94 7.72
N VAL A 35 -6.65 15.42 7.92
CA VAL A 35 -6.40 16.66 8.66
C VAL A 35 -7.02 17.85 7.92
N TYR A 36 -6.77 17.98 6.61
CA TYR A 36 -7.38 19.07 5.82
C TYR A 36 -8.90 19.00 5.75
N HIS A 37 -9.45 17.80 5.74
CA HIS A 37 -10.89 17.58 5.76
C HIS A 37 -11.48 18.18 7.04
N VAL A 38 -10.96 17.82 8.21
CA VAL A 38 -11.45 18.34 9.49
C VAL A 38 -11.21 19.85 9.63
N GLU A 39 -10.06 20.36 9.17
CA GLU A 39 -9.70 21.77 9.31
C GLU A 39 -10.50 22.70 8.37
N GLN A 40 -10.88 22.23 7.17
CA GLN A 40 -11.48 23.09 6.15
C GLN A 40 -12.94 22.80 5.81
N ALA A 41 -13.43 21.58 5.98
CA ALA A 41 -14.82 21.29 5.63
C ALA A 41 -15.77 21.95 6.63
N GLY A 42 -15.51 21.90 7.93
CA GLY A 42 -16.42 22.47 8.94
C GLY A 42 -17.86 21.99 8.73
N ASP A 43 -18.79 22.92 8.55
CA ASP A 43 -20.20 22.65 8.22
C ASP A 43 -20.52 22.76 6.70
N ASP A 44 -19.50 22.93 5.83
CA ASP A 44 -19.69 22.99 4.38
C ASP A 44 -19.85 21.58 3.80
N GLU A 45 -21.11 21.21 3.56
CA GLU A 45 -21.51 19.92 2.97
C GLU A 45 -20.92 19.66 1.57
N HIS A 46 -20.57 20.71 0.81
CA HIS A 46 -19.93 20.53 -0.49
C HIS A 46 -18.47 20.09 -0.34
N LEU A 47 -17.72 20.75 0.54
CA LEU A 47 -16.32 20.42 0.82
C LEU A 47 -16.19 19.01 1.43
N ASP A 48 -17.06 18.65 2.38
CA ASP A 48 -17.11 17.30 2.98
C ASP A 48 -17.26 16.20 1.91
N ARG A 49 -18.22 16.36 0.99
CA ARG A 49 -18.43 15.41 -0.12
C ARG A 49 -17.24 15.32 -1.07
N VAL A 50 -16.56 16.43 -1.32
CA VAL A 50 -15.36 16.47 -2.18
C VAL A 50 -14.21 15.73 -1.51
N PHE A 51 -13.90 16.02 -0.24
CA PHE A 51 -12.85 15.32 0.51
C PHE A 51 -13.16 13.83 0.66
N GLY A 52 -14.39 13.46 1.04
CA GLY A 52 -14.80 12.06 1.15
C GLY A 52 -14.69 11.28 -0.19
N THR A 53 -14.89 11.96 -1.32
CA THR A 53 -14.66 11.39 -2.66
C THR A 53 -13.17 11.22 -2.96
N MET A 54 -12.34 12.22 -2.63
CA MET A 54 -10.88 12.14 -2.81
C MET A 54 -10.28 11.00 -1.99
N GLU A 55 -10.64 10.89 -0.71
CA GLU A 55 -10.21 9.81 0.18
C GLU A 55 -10.64 8.43 -0.35
N ARG A 56 -11.87 8.32 -0.89
CA ARG A 56 -12.36 7.06 -1.46
C ARG A 56 -11.55 6.63 -2.66
N LYS A 57 -11.32 7.57 -3.59
CA LYS A 57 -10.58 7.32 -4.82
C LYS A 57 -9.14 6.96 -4.49
N LEU A 58 -8.49 7.70 -3.59
CA LEU A 58 -7.14 7.41 -3.16
C LEU A 58 -7.03 6.01 -2.54
N LEU A 59 -7.91 5.69 -1.58
CA LEU A 59 -7.86 4.40 -0.88
C LEU A 59 -8.17 3.24 -1.83
N LYS A 60 -9.34 3.26 -2.50
CA LYS A 60 -9.81 2.11 -3.31
C LYS A 60 -9.18 2.02 -4.69
N ALA A 61 -8.93 3.15 -5.36
CA ALA A 61 -8.47 3.15 -6.75
C ALA A 61 -6.94 3.14 -6.87
N ILE A 62 -6.21 3.67 -5.88
CA ILE A 62 -4.74 3.76 -5.93
C ILE A 62 -4.10 2.84 -4.88
N MET A 63 -4.40 3.04 -3.60
CA MET A 63 -3.69 2.36 -2.52
C MET A 63 -3.97 0.86 -2.46
N THR A 64 -5.23 0.44 -2.53
CA THR A 64 -5.59 -0.98 -2.48
C THR A 64 -4.99 -1.80 -3.64
N PRO A 65 -5.09 -1.39 -4.93
CA PRO A 65 -4.44 -2.14 -6.00
C PRO A 65 -2.91 -2.10 -5.90
N ALA A 66 -2.31 -0.99 -5.45
CA ALA A 66 -0.87 -0.92 -5.23
C ALA A 66 -0.40 -1.86 -4.11
N MET A 67 -1.16 -1.99 -3.02
CA MET A 67 -0.92 -2.96 -1.95
C MET A 67 -0.97 -4.40 -2.48
N ILE A 68 -2.03 -4.74 -3.23
CA ILE A 68 -2.20 -6.08 -3.81
C ILE A 68 -1.03 -6.40 -4.75
N ALA A 69 -0.65 -5.47 -5.62
CA ALA A 69 0.50 -5.63 -6.50
C ALA A 69 1.81 -5.83 -5.73
N THR A 70 2.02 -5.05 -4.66
CA THR A 70 3.21 -5.18 -3.79
C THR A 70 3.32 -6.57 -3.19
N TRP A 71 2.22 -7.09 -2.63
CA TRP A 71 2.15 -8.43 -2.06
C TRP A 71 2.31 -9.53 -3.10
N PHE A 72 1.68 -9.37 -4.27
CA PHE A 72 1.79 -10.32 -5.37
C PHE A 72 3.23 -10.44 -5.88
N PHE A 73 3.84 -9.32 -6.29
CA PHE A 73 5.23 -9.34 -6.78
C PHE A 73 6.23 -9.69 -5.68
N GLY A 74 5.95 -9.32 -4.42
CA GLY A 74 6.75 -9.72 -3.27
C GLY A 74 6.76 -11.25 -3.08
N THR A 75 5.61 -11.89 -3.18
CA THR A 75 5.48 -13.35 -3.10
C THR A 75 6.20 -14.04 -4.25
N VAL A 76 6.04 -13.52 -5.48
CA VAL A 76 6.75 -14.07 -6.66
C VAL A 76 8.28 -13.97 -6.51
N LEU A 77 8.80 -12.90 -5.92
CA LEU A 77 10.23 -12.75 -5.65
C LEU A 77 10.74 -13.77 -4.63
N VAL A 78 9.98 -14.04 -3.57
CA VAL A 78 10.34 -15.05 -2.55
C VAL A 78 10.33 -16.47 -3.11
N LEU A 79 9.43 -16.76 -4.05
CA LEU A 79 9.35 -18.06 -4.71
C LEU A 79 10.43 -18.26 -5.79
N THR A 80 11.21 -17.24 -6.13
CA THR A 80 12.30 -17.36 -7.12
C THR A 80 13.50 -18.10 -6.51
N PRO A 81 13.87 -19.28 -7.03
CA PRO A 81 14.95 -20.10 -6.46
C PRO A 81 16.30 -19.37 -6.49
N GLY A 82 17.01 -19.35 -5.36
CA GLY A 82 18.35 -18.78 -5.23
C GLY A 82 18.44 -17.28 -4.94
N VAL A 83 17.30 -16.57 -4.82
CA VAL A 83 17.29 -15.11 -4.52
C VAL A 83 17.18 -14.84 -3.02
N VAL A 84 16.31 -15.56 -2.31
CA VAL A 84 16.07 -15.38 -0.88
C VAL A 84 16.17 -16.74 -0.19
N ASP A 85 17.14 -16.87 0.70
CA ASP A 85 17.26 -18.03 1.56
C ASP A 85 16.44 -17.75 2.83
N ILE A 86 15.15 -18.08 2.79
CA ILE A 86 14.14 -17.70 3.80
C ILE A 86 14.57 -18.07 5.23
N LEU A 87 15.38 -19.12 5.39
CA LEU A 87 15.83 -19.64 6.68
C LEU A 87 17.11 -18.98 7.21
N ARG A 88 17.88 -18.29 6.35
CA ARG A 88 19.18 -17.69 6.70
C ARG A 88 19.21 -16.17 6.58
N ASP A 89 18.31 -15.59 5.81
CA ASP A 89 18.27 -14.16 5.57
C ASP A 89 17.45 -13.43 6.65
N GLY A 90 18.12 -13.01 7.73
CA GLY A 90 17.49 -12.20 8.79
C GLY A 90 16.87 -10.90 8.27
N TRP A 91 17.41 -10.33 7.18
CA TRP A 91 16.87 -9.12 6.57
C TRP A 91 15.50 -9.35 5.94
N PHE A 92 15.24 -10.54 5.39
CA PHE A 92 13.93 -10.90 4.87
C PHE A 92 12.85 -10.82 5.95
N HIS A 93 13.11 -11.34 7.15
CA HIS A 93 12.17 -11.29 8.27
C HIS A 93 11.86 -9.87 8.72
N VAL A 94 12.89 -9.01 8.83
CA VAL A 94 12.72 -7.60 9.16
C VAL A 94 11.85 -6.91 8.10
N LYS A 95 12.17 -7.12 6.82
CA LYS A 95 11.42 -6.53 5.71
C LYS A 95 9.96 -6.99 5.70
N LEU A 96 9.71 -8.28 5.92
CA LEU A 96 8.35 -8.82 6.00
C LEU A 96 7.56 -8.23 7.16
N ALA A 97 8.19 -8.07 8.33
CA ALA A 97 7.58 -7.42 9.49
C ALA A 97 7.14 -5.98 9.16
N PHE A 98 7.98 -5.21 8.45
CA PHE A 98 7.61 -3.86 8.00
C PHE A 98 6.43 -3.87 7.02
N VAL A 99 6.40 -4.79 6.05
CA VAL A 99 5.29 -4.89 5.10
C VAL A 99 3.98 -5.26 5.81
N LEU A 100 4.03 -6.14 6.80
CA LEU A 100 2.87 -6.48 7.65
C LEU A 100 2.39 -5.26 8.45
N LEU A 101 3.31 -4.49 9.04
CA LEU A 101 2.98 -3.27 9.77
C LEU A 101 2.33 -2.21 8.86
N LEU A 102 2.84 -2.01 7.65
CA LEU A 102 2.24 -1.11 6.66
C LEU A 102 0.86 -1.60 6.21
N THR A 103 0.69 -2.92 6.08
CA THR A 103 -0.61 -3.54 5.74
C THR A 103 -1.63 -3.28 6.85
N TRP A 104 -1.23 -3.48 8.10
CA TRP A 104 -2.04 -3.12 9.26
C TRP A 104 -2.44 -1.64 9.23
N PHE A 105 -1.48 -0.75 9.00
CA PHE A 105 -1.73 0.69 8.91
C PHE A 105 -2.69 1.06 7.76
N HIS A 106 -2.59 0.40 6.61
CA HIS A 106 -3.53 0.57 5.49
C HIS A 106 -4.97 0.27 5.89
N PHE A 107 -5.20 -0.87 6.56
CA PHE A 107 -6.53 -1.26 7.02
C PHE A 107 -7.04 -0.32 8.12
N TRP A 108 -6.17 0.13 9.01
CA TRP A 108 -6.50 1.12 10.04
C TRP A 108 -6.98 2.45 9.42
N LEU A 109 -6.29 2.97 8.40
CA LEU A 109 -6.74 4.15 7.67
C LEU A 109 -8.08 3.92 6.95
N GLY A 110 -8.28 2.72 6.41
CA GLY A 110 -9.55 2.33 5.82
C GLY A 110 -10.70 2.33 6.82
N ALA A 111 -10.45 1.97 8.08
CA ALA A 111 -11.42 2.05 9.16
C ALA A 111 -11.71 3.50 9.55
N ARG A 112 -10.69 4.33 9.74
CA ARG A 112 -10.84 5.77 10.04
C ARG A 112 -11.65 6.50 8.97
N ARG A 113 -11.41 6.23 7.68
CA ARG A 113 -12.21 6.78 6.59
C ARG A 113 -13.70 6.41 6.70
N ARG A 114 -14.02 5.19 7.16
CA ARG A 114 -15.42 4.76 7.32
C ARG A 114 -16.08 5.50 8.48
N GLU A 115 -15.34 5.77 9.56
CA GLU A 115 -15.82 6.58 10.68
C GLU A 115 -16.13 8.01 10.21
N PHE A 116 -15.22 8.65 9.48
CA PHE A 116 -15.46 9.97 8.88
C PHE A 116 -16.68 10.01 7.94
N ALA A 117 -16.97 8.91 7.25
CA ALA A 117 -18.13 8.84 6.36
C ALA A 117 -19.47 8.63 7.10
N VAL A 118 -19.45 8.30 8.40
CA VAL A 118 -20.65 8.05 9.21
C VAL A 118 -20.99 9.25 10.12
N GLY A 119 -20.04 10.16 10.35
CA GLY A 119 -20.19 11.34 11.22
C GLY A 119 -19.40 11.20 12.51
#